data_AF-A0A6N3E021-F1
#
_entry.id   AF-A0A6N3E021-F1
#
_cell.length_a   1.000
_cell.length_b   1.000
_cell.length_c   1.000
_cell.angle_alpha   90.00
_cell.angle_beta   90.00
_cell.angle_gamma   90.00
#
_symmetry.space_group_name_H-M   'P 1'
#
loop_
_entity.id
_entity.type
_entity.pdbx_description
1 polymer ?
#
loop_
_entity_poly.entity_id
_entity_poly.type
_entity_poly.pdbx_seq_one_letter_code
_entity_poly.pdbx_strand_id
1 'polypeptide(L)'
;MFTEKETADLMKEMRRGYSFVEKNIDKTIDVWYPIWEKFVEENRKTGSRNFLACLDSKANSRAYVSFGNWLGDLEMVFLNSGRGKAREREIFCTTMLGEFERSWSTGNIEQNLAELYYLLGKREEGDALFEKMLKEDPEDVYLWAGYAREYGGRHGDDNERAYTIYKRGIDTVLAECAKQPELDLLHYRDIDLLYDEIAEVCTILGKTEEADEWLEKSRAVSRSAEDRYTTVTEAPDFSCEPPKQQPIVAPPKVGRNDPCPCGSGKKYKKCCLNKAD
;
A
#
# COMPACT_ATOMS: atom_id res chain seq x y z
N MET A 1 -21.09 -4.93 -17.43
CA MET A 1 -20.31 -5.95 -16.68
C MET A 1 -19.80 -6.96 -17.67
N PHE A 2 -18.52 -7.31 -17.58
CA PHE A 2 -17.87 -8.26 -18.49
C PHE A 2 -18.49 -9.66 -18.43
N THR A 3 -18.55 -10.31 -19.58
CA THR A 3 -18.83 -11.74 -19.72
C THR A 3 -17.67 -12.58 -19.15
N GLU A 4 -17.88 -13.88 -18.92
CA GLU A 4 -16.80 -14.79 -18.48
C GLU A 4 -15.63 -14.82 -19.46
N LYS A 5 -15.91 -14.82 -20.77
CA LYS A 5 -14.88 -14.81 -21.81
C LYS A 5 -14.08 -13.51 -21.77
N GLU A 6 -14.75 -12.36 -21.73
CA GLU A 6 -14.07 -11.06 -21.61
C GLU A 6 -13.24 -10.99 -20.34
N THR A 7 -13.76 -11.49 -19.22
CA THR A 7 -13.04 -11.56 -17.95
C THR A 7 -11.76 -12.40 -18.08
N ALA A 8 -11.83 -13.57 -18.72
CA ALA A 8 -10.67 -14.43 -18.96
C ALA A 8 -9.62 -13.76 -19.86
N ASP A 9 -10.06 -13.04 -20.90
CA ASP A 9 -9.19 -12.31 -21.82
C ASP A 9 -8.50 -11.13 -21.10
N LEU A 10 -9.23 -10.36 -20.29
CA LEU A 10 -8.67 -9.29 -19.46
C LEU A 10 -7.61 -9.84 -18.50
N MET A 11 -7.91 -10.93 -17.80
CA MET A 11 -6.97 -11.59 -16.88
C MET A 11 -5.72 -12.12 -17.56
N LYS A 12 -5.81 -12.50 -18.83
CA LYS A 12 -4.64 -12.91 -19.64
C LYS A 12 -3.75 -11.71 -19.96
N GLU A 13 -4.33 -10.59 -20.40
CA GLU A 13 -3.57 -9.39 -20.72
C GLU A 13 -3.00 -8.70 -19.47
N MET A 14 -3.71 -8.72 -18.34
CA MET A 14 -3.17 -8.28 -17.05
C MET A 14 -1.90 -9.07 -16.68
N ARG A 15 -1.98 -10.42 -16.75
CA ARG A 15 -0.81 -11.30 -16.53
C ARG A 15 0.33 -11.04 -17.48
N ARG A 16 0.04 -10.69 -18.74
CA ARG A 16 1.06 -10.31 -19.71
C ARG A 16 1.81 -9.05 -19.30
N GLY A 17 1.15 -8.03 -18.77
CA GLY A 17 1.83 -6.80 -18.34
C GLY A 17 2.80 -7.03 -17.18
N TYR A 18 2.51 -7.95 -16.25
CA TYR A 18 3.46 -8.32 -15.19
C TYR A 18 4.81 -8.84 -15.72
N SER A 19 4.85 -9.39 -16.95
CA SER A 19 6.12 -9.80 -17.57
C SER A 19 7.05 -8.63 -17.93
N PHE A 20 6.54 -7.39 -17.88
CA PHE A 20 7.23 -6.16 -18.23
C PHE A 20 7.47 -5.21 -17.06
N VAL A 21 6.75 -5.32 -15.92
CA VAL A 21 6.79 -4.35 -14.81
C VAL A 21 8.23 -3.99 -14.40
N GLU A 22 9.08 -4.98 -14.17
CA GLU A 22 10.47 -4.77 -13.75
C GLU A 22 11.44 -4.46 -14.90
N LYS A 23 10.99 -4.61 -16.15
CA LYS A 23 11.86 -4.56 -17.35
C LYS A 23 11.64 -3.30 -18.18
N ASN A 24 10.41 -2.83 -18.25
CA ASN A 24 10.00 -1.72 -19.10
C ASN A 24 8.63 -1.16 -18.63
N ILE A 25 8.69 -0.04 -17.91
CA ILE A 25 7.52 0.64 -17.35
C ILE A 25 6.57 1.11 -18.45
N ASP A 26 7.07 1.81 -19.48
CA ASP A 26 6.24 2.33 -20.58
C ASP A 26 5.48 1.21 -21.30
N LYS A 27 6.17 0.09 -21.56
CA LYS A 27 5.54 -1.08 -22.18
C LYS A 27 4.52 -1.76 -21.27
N THR A 28 4.73 -1.71 -19.96
CA THR A 28 3.74 -2.18 -18.98
C THR A 28 2.48 -1.34 -19.09
N ILE A 29 2.62 -0.01 -19.13
CA ILE A 29 1.50 0.93 -19.33
C ILE A 29 0.81 0.68 -20.67
N ASP A 30 1.56 0.49 -21.77
CA ASP A 30 0.99 0.21 -23.10
C ASP A 30 0.10 -1.06 -23.11
N VAL A 31 0.38 -2.03 -22.24
CA VAL A 31 -0.40 -3.27 -22.11
C VAL A 31 -1.58 -3.09 -21.16
N TRP A 32 -1.37 -2.40 -20.03
CA TRP A 32 -2.37 -2.28 -18.96
C TRP A 32 -3.36 -1.15 -19.15
N TYR A 33 -2.96 -0.02 -19.75
CA TYR A 33 -3.82 1.14 -19.91
C TYR A 33 -5.08 0.85 -20.76
N PRO A 34 -5.03 0.10 -21.87
CA PRO A 34 -6.24 -0.27 -22.61
C PRO A 34 -7.21 -1.15 -21.81
N ILE A 35 -6.71 -1.88 -20.81
CA ILE A 35 -7.54 -2.67 -19.90
C ILE A 35 -8.27 -1.73 -18.94
N TRP A 36 -7.56 -0.74 -18.39
CA TRP A 36 -8.13 0.31 -17.57
C TRP A 36 -9.22 1.10 -18.32
N GLU A 37 -8.98 1.48 -19.57
CA GLU A 37 -9.99 2.20 -20.38
C GLU A 37 -11.29 1.41 -20.52
N LYS A 38 -11.23 0.09 -20.66
CA LYS A 38 -12.42 -0.77 -20.66
C LYS A 38 -13.15 -0.76 -19.32
N PHE A 39 -12.43 -0.67 -18.21
CA PHE A 39 -13.03 -0.59 -16.87
C PHE A 39 -13.78 0.73 -16.70
N VAL A 40 -13.20 1.83 -17.18
CA VAL A 40 -13.85 3.15 -17.20
C VAL A 40 -15.09 3.12 -18.08
N GLU A 41 -15.02 2.57 -19.29
CA GLU A 41 -16.17 2.46 -20.18
C GLU A 41 -17.31 1.65 -19.56
N GLU A 42 -16.99 0.51 -18.95
CA GLU A 42 -18.00 -0.31 -18.26
C GLU A 42 -18.56 0.40 -17.01
N ASN A 43 -17.73 1.07 -16.21
CA ASN A 43 -18.17 1.88 -15.07
C ASN A 43 -19.23 2.89 -15.51
N ARG A 44 -18.95 3.66 -16.57
CA ARG A 44 -19.86 4.65 -17.14
C ARG A 44 -21.18 4.04 -17.61
N LYS A 45 -21.16 2.85 -18.21
CA LYS A 45 -22.38 2.12 -18.62
C LYS A 45 -23.25 1.71 -17.42
N THR A 46 -22.64 1.42 -16.27
CA THR A 46 -23.39 1.04 -15.06
C THR A 46 -24.09 2.22 -14.41
N GLY A 47 -23.63 3.46 -14.63
CA GLY A 47 -24.11 4.64 -13.92
C GLY A 47 -23.86 4.63 -12.41
N SER A 48 -23.00 3.72 -11.93
CA SER A 48 -22.65 3.55 -10.51
C SER A 48 -21.17 3.82 -10.31
N ARG A 49 -20.80 4.40 -9.16
CA ARG A 49 -19.40 4.58 -8.75
C ARG A 49 -18.79 3.31 -8.13
N ASN A 50 -19.61 2.30 -7.81
CA ASN A 50 -19.22 1.08 -7.10
C ASN A 50 -18.74 -0.07 -8.03
N PHE A 51 -18.44 0.23 -9.29
CA PHE A 51 -18.07 -0.77 -10.29
C PHE A 51 -16.93 -1.68 -9.83
N LEU A 52 -15.86 -1.12 -9.26
CA LEU A 52 -14.67 -1.89 -8.84
C LEU A 52 -15.01 -2.90 -7.73
N ALA A 53 -15.79 -2.49 -6.73
CA ALA A 53 -16.26 -3.40 -5.68
C ALA A 53 -17.16 -4.52 -6.24
N CYS A 54 -18.03 -4.19 -7.20
CA CYS A 54 -18.85 -5.17 -7.91
C CYS A 54 -18.02 -6.12 -8.79
N LEU A 55 -16.89 -5.66 -9.32
CA LEU A 55 -16.00 -6.45 -10.16
C LEU A 55 -15.22 -7.47 -9.31
N ASP A 56 -14.63 -7.04 -8.19
CA ASP A 56 -13.86 -7.92 -7.30
C ASP A 56 -14.73 -8.99 -6.64
N SER A 57 -15.94 -8.65 -6.20
CA SER A 57 -16.87 -9.61 -5.61
C SER A 57 -17.28 -10.74 -6.57
N LYS A 58 -17.27 -10.48 -7.89
CA LYS A 58 -17.59 -11.49 -8.91
C LYS A 58 -16.38 -12.27 -9.42
N ALA A 59 -15.18 -11.70 -9.33
CA ALA A 59 -13.93 -12.36 -9.70
C ALA A 59 -13.58 -13.53 -8.76
N ASN A 60 -14.16 -13.55 -7.56
CA ASN A 60 -13.75 -14.45 -6.49
C ASN A 60 -14.44 -15.82 -6.54
N SER A 61 -13.80 -16.75 -7.26
CA SER A 61 -13.69 -18.17 -6.87
C SER A 61 -12.61 -18.94 -7.66
N ARG A 62 -12.02 -18.36 -8.72
CA ARG A 62 -11.04 -19.06 -9.59
C ARG A 62 -9.89 -18.21 -10.15
N ALA A 63 -9.77 -16.93 -9.80
CA ALA A 63 -8.77 -16.01 -10.37
C ALA A 63 -7.58 -15.76 -9.42
N TYR A 64 -6.35 -15.96 -9.92
CA TYR A 64 -5.10 -15.72 -9.18
C TYR A 64 -4.68 -14.24 -9.08
N VAL A 65 -5.41 -13.32 -9.73
CA VAL A 65 -5.17 -11.86 -9.70
C VAL A 65 -6.47 -11.17 -9.30
N SER A 66 -6.43 -10.39 -8.22
CA SER A 66 -7.52 -9.50 -7.80
C SER A 66 -7.49 -8.22 -8.63
N PHE A 67 -8.65 -7.72 -9.10
CA PHE A 67 -8.69 -6.50 -9.90
C PHE A 67 -8.29 -5.28 -9.07
N GLY A 68 -8.67 -5.25 -7.79
CA GLY A 68 -8.21 -4.23 -6.85
C GLY A 68 -6.69 -4.20 -6.68
N ASN A 69 -6.04 -5.37 -6.58
CA ASN A 69 -4.59 -5.44 -6.47
C ASN A 69 -3.91 -4.96 -7.76
N TRP A 70 -4.41 -5.42 -8.91
CA TRP A 70 -3.88 -4.99 -10.21
C TRP A 70 -4.01 -3.48 -10.43
N LEU A 71 -5.09 -2.87 -9.93
CA LEU A 71 -5.27 -1.41 -10.03
C LEU A 71 -4.25 -0.65 -9.18
N GLY A 72 -3.92 -1.17 -7.99
CA GLY A 72 -2.80 -0.66 -7.18
C GLY A 72 -1.46 -0.82 -7.89
N ASP A 73 -1.22 -1.96 -8.54
CA ASP A 73 0.00 -2.17 -9.32
C ASP A 73 0.09 -1.21 -10.52
N LEU A 74 -1.03 -0.92 -11.20
CA LEU A 74 -1.08 0.06 -12.28
C LEU A 74 -0.78 1.48 -11.79
N GLU A 75 -1.32 1.87 -10.62
CA GLU A 75 -1.02 3.14 -9.97
C GLU A 75 0.48 3.27 -9.68
N MET A 76 1.10 2.24 -9.10
CA MET A 76 2.54 2.21 -8.83
C MET A 76 3.39 2.26 -10.11
N VAL A 77 2.96 1.60 -11.19
CA VAL A 77 3.65 1.67 -12.49
C VAL A 77 3.58 3.09 -13.06
N PHE A 78 2.45 3.78 -12.91
CA PHE A 78 2.33 5.18 -13.29
C PHE A 78 3.17 6.11 -12.42
N LEU A 79 3.22 5.87 -11.10
CA LEU A 79 4.10 6.63 -10.20
C LEU A 79 5.55 6.57 -10.70
N ASN A 80 6.02 5.36 -10.98
CA ASN A 80 7.38 5.08 -11.42
C ASN A 80 7.68 5.50 -12.87
N SER A 81 6.68 5.87 -13.68
CA SER A 81 6.92 6.35 -15.05
C SER A 81 7.48 7.78 -15.09
N GLY A 82 7.46 8.50 -13.96
CA GLY A 82 7.91 9.89 -13.89
C GLY A 82 7.17 10.77 -14.90
N ARG A 83 7.90 11.45 -15.78
CA ARG A 83 7.33 12.24 -16.89
C ARG A 83 6.87 11.39 -18.09
N GLY A 84 7.29 10.14 -18.17
CA GLY A 84 6.80 9.19 -19.17
C GLY A 84 5.31 8.95 -18.97
N LYS A 85 4.53 8.94 -20.06
CA LYS A 85 3.08 8.68 -20.01
C LYS A 85 2.30 9.65 -19.10
N ALA A 86 2.81 10.87 -18.90
CA ALA A 86 2.20 11.86 -18.01
C ALA A 86 0.73 12.14 -18.31
N ARG A 87 0.34 12.15 -19.60
CA ARG A 87 -1.06 12.35 -20.00
C ARG A 87 -1.95 11.20 -19.56
N GLU A 88 -1.51 9.96 -19.80
CA GLU A 88 -2.23 8.76 -19.38
C GLU A 88 -2.33 8.67 -17.85
N ARG A 89 -1.26 9.04 -17.14
CA ARG A 89 -1.24 9.14 -15.67
C ARG A 89 -2.23 10.17 -15.14
N GLU A 90 -2.24 11.39 -15.70
CA GLU A 90 -3.17 12.45 -15.31
C GLU A 90 -4.63 12.00 -15.53
N ILE A 91 -4.93 11.40 -16.70
CA ILE A 91 -6.26 10.85 -17.01
C ILE A 91 -6.62 9.74 -16.03
N PHE A 92 -5.71 8.81 -15.76
CA PHE A 92 -5.93 7.71 -14.82
C PHE A 92 -6.30 8.24 -13.43
N CYS A 93 -5.47 9.10 -12.84
CA CYS A 93 -5.72 9.63 -11.49
C CYS A 93 -7.00 10.46 -11.42
N THR A 94 -7.21 11.39 -12.35
CA THR A 94 -8.41 12.24 -12.35
C THR A 94 -9.69 11.44 -12.57
N THR A 95 -9.65 10.40 -13.41
CA THR A 95 -10.79 9.50 -13.63
C THR A 95 -11.07 8.67 -12.38
N MET A 96 -10.03 8.12 -11.73
CA MET A 96 -10.15 7.39 -10.47
C MET A 96 -10.84 8.24 -9.38
N LEU A 97 -10.41 9.50 -9.21
CA LEU A 97 -10.98 10.40 -8.21
C LEU A 97 -12.38 10.91 -8.58
N GLY A 98 -12.64 11.12 -9.87
CA GLY A 98 -13.89 11.70 -10.36
C GLY A 98 -15.04 10.70 -10.50
N GLU A 99 -14.76 9.48 -10.99
CA GLU A 99 -15.77 8.55 -11.49
C GLU A 99 -15.96 7.28 -10.65
N PHE A 100 -15.04 6.99 -9.72
CA PHE A 100 -15.11 5.80 -8.87
C PHE A 100 -15.38 6.16 -7.41
N GLU A 101 -15.93 5.21 -6.66
CA GLU A 101 -16.17 5.36 -5.22
C GLU A 101 -14.83 5.47 -4.49
N ARG A 102 -14.76 6.35 -3.47
CA ARG A 102 -13.56 6.43 -2.62
C ARG A 102 -13.31 5.06 -1.99
N SER A 103 -12.07 4.61 -2.08
CA SER A 103 -11.59 3.35 -1.52
C SER A 103 -10.32 3.58 -0.68
N TRP A 104 -9.77 2.51 -0.12
CA TRP A 104 -8.51 2.53 0.62
C TRP A 104 -7.32 3.07 -0.21
N SER A 105 -7.38 3.04 -1.54
CA SER A 105 -6.30 3.52 -2.42
C SER A 105 -6.45 5.00 -2.81
N THR A 106 -7.48 5.70 -2.32
CA THR A 106 -7.77 7.08 -2.75
C THR A 106 -6.62 8.03 -2.43
N GLY A 107 -6.05 7.92 -1.22
CA GLY A 107 -4.91 8.75 -0.82
C GLY A 107 -3.70 8.57 -1.73
N ASN A 108 -3.36 7.33 -2.09
CA ASN A 108 -2.27 7.05 -3.03
C ASN A 108 -2.51 7.72 -4.40
N ILE A 109 -3.74 7.67 -4.91
CA ILE A 109 -4.10 8.31 -6.19
C ILE A 109 -3.99 9.84 -6.11
N GLU A 110 -4.41 10.43 -4.99
CA GLU A 110 -4.30 11.88 -4.75
C GLU A 110 -2.83 12.32 -4.68
N GLN A 111 -1.99 11.60 -3.94
CA GLN A 111 -0.56 11.86 -3.88
C GLN A 111 0.12 11.66 -5.23
N ASN A 112 -0.19 10.58 -5.94
CA ASN A 112 0.34 10.30 -7.27
C ASN A 112 0.01 11.44 -8.26
N LEU A 113 -1.19 12.02 -8.19
CA LEU A 113 -1.56 13.18 -9.01
C LEU A 113 -0.81 14.45 -8.58
N ALA A 114 -0.62 14.66 -7.28
CA ALA A 114 0.13 15.79 -6.76
C ALA A 114 1.58 15.78 -7.27
N GLU A 115 2.29 14.65 -7.12
CA GLU A 115 3.66 14.47 -7.61
C GLU A 115 3.77 14.65 -9.13
N LEU A 116 2.76 14.18 -9.89
CA LEU A 116 2.71 14.44 -11.33
C LEU A 116 2.65 15.94 -11.64
N TYR A 117 1.86 16.71 -10.88
CA TYR A 117 1.78 18.15 -11.09
C TYR A 117 3.10 18.86 -10.86
N TYR A 118 3.88 18.47 -9.84
CA TYR A 118 5.26 18.97 -9.69
C TYR A 118 6.15 18.60 -10.87
N LEU A 119 6.09 17.35 -11.34
CA LEU A 119 6.82 16.91 -12.53
C LEU A 119 6.46 17.74 -13.77
N LEU A 120 5.22 18.23 -13.88
CA LEU A 120 4.73 19.08 -14.96
C LEU A 120 4.96 20.58 -14.73
N GLY A 121 5.51 20.99 -13.59
CA GLY A 121 5.71 22.40 -13.21
C GLY A 121 4.43 23.11 -12.73
N LYS A 122 3.35 22.35 -12.48
CA LYS A 122 2.06 22.82 -11.96
C LYS A 122 2.07 22.84 -10.43
N ARG A 123 2.96 23.65 -9.84
CA ARG A 123 3.21 23.64 -8.38
C ARG A 123 1.97 24.01 -7.57
N GLU A 124 1.19 25.00 -8.02
CA GLU A 124 -0.01 25.45 -7.31
C GLU A 124 -1.06 24.33 -7.21
N GLU A 125 -1.24 23.55 -8.27
CA GLU A 125 -2.14 22.40 -8.28
C GLU A 125 -1.61 21.25 -7.41
N GLY A 126 -0.28 21.05 -7.36
CA GLY A 126 0.38 20.10 -6.46
C GLY A 126 0.21 20.48 -4.99
N ASP A 127 0.52 21.73 -4.62
CA ASP A 127 0.29 22.32 -3.29
C ASP A 127 -1.16 22.09 -2.85
N ALA A 128 -2.13 22.42 -3.71
CA ALA A 128 -3.55 22.29 -3.38
C ALA A 128 -3.96 20.85 -3.03
N LEU A 129 -3.37 19.85 -3.68
CA LEU A 129 -3.63 18.44 -3.37
C LEU A 129 -2.99 18.01 -2.05
N PHE A 130 -1.73 18.38 -1.80
CA PHE A 130 -1.08 18.10 -0.52
C PHE A 130 -1.80 18.76 0.66
N GLU A 131 -2.15 20.04 0.54
CA GLU A 131 -2.89 20.77 1.58
C GLU A 131 -4.27 20.16 1.83
N LYS A 132 -4.94 19.65 0.78
CA LYS A 132 -6.21 18.93 0.94
C LYS A 132 -6.01 17.64 1.73
N MET A 133 -5.06 16.80 1.34
CA MET A 133 -4.82 15.52 2.01
C MET A 133 -4.39 15.73 3.48
N LEU A 134 -3.51 16.70 3.75
CA LEU A 134 -3.06 17.05 5.10
C LEU A 134 -4.15 17.66 5.98
N LYS A 135 -5.21 18.21 5.38
CA LYS A 135 -6.40 18.63 6.12
C LYS A 135 -7.27 17.42 6.53
N GLU A 136 -7.26 16.35 5.74
CA GLU A 136 -7.98 15.12 6.04
C GLU A 136 -7.22 14.27 7.07
N ASP A 137 -5.88 14.22 6.95
CA ASP A 137 -4.99 13.47 7.85
C ASP A 137 -3.76 14.33 8.24
N PRO A 138 -3.89 15.22 9.25
CA PRO A 138 -2.81 16.13 9.64
C PRO A 138 -1.64 15.45 10.36
N GLU A 139 -1.83 14.21 10.84
CA GLU A 139 -0.81 13.43 11.55
C GLU A 139 0.03 12.54 10.61
N ASP A 140 -0.29 12.50 9.31
CA ASP A 140 0.46 11.71 8.33
C ASP A 140 1.85 12.31 8.06
N VAL A 141 2.84 11.75 8.74
CA VAL A 141 4.26 12.08 8.61
C VAL A 141 4.78 11.86 7.18
N TYR A 142 4.35 10.80 6.50
CA TYR A 142 4.85 10.50 5.16
C TYR A 142 4.34 11.49 4.13
N LEU A 143 3.12 11.97 4.31
CA LEU A 143 2.52 12.99 3.47
C LEU A 143 3.22 14.35 3.64
N TRP A 144 3.55 14.73 4.87
CA TRP A 144 4.37 15.92 5.14
C TRP A 144 5.76 15.83 4.51
N ALA A 145 6.42 14.67 4.65
CA ALA A 145 7.73 14.42 4.07
C ALA A 145 7.68 14.49 2.53
N GLY A 146 6.70 13.83 1.92
CA GLY A 146 6.44 13.88 0.47
C GLY A 146 6.29 15.32 -0.02
N TYR A 147 5.43 16.11 0.62
CA TYR A 147 5.20 17.50 0.25
C TYR A 147 6.48 18.35 0.32
N ALA A 148 7.27 18.21 1.39
CA ALA A 148 8.49 19.00 1.55
C ALA A 148 9.59 18.61 0.53
N ARG A 149 9.71 17.32 0.20
CA ARG A 149 10.67 16.80 -0.79
C ARG A 149 10.42 17.33 -2.21
N GLU A 150 9.19 17.73 -2.53
CA GLU A 150 8.90 18.37 -3.83
C GLU A 150 9.59 19.73 -4.01
N TYR A 151 10.03 20.36 -2.91
CA TYR A 151 10.74 21.64 -2.92
C TYR A 151 12.24 21.52 -2.63
N GLY A 152 12.63 20.67 -1.67
CA GLY A 152 13.97 20.71 -1.08
C GLY A 152 14.63 19.36 -0.90
N GLY A 153 15.76 19.37 -0.18
CA GLY A 153 16.67 18.23 -0.05
C GLY A 153 17.80 18.30 -1.08
N ARG A 154 18.58 17.22 -1.22
CA ARG A 154 19.81 17.20 -2.06
C ARG A 154 19.60 17.61 -3.52
N HIS A 155 18.39 17.46 -4.04
CA HIS A 155 18.04 17.70 -5.44
C HIS A 155 16.93 18.74 -5.63
N GLY A 156 16.44 19.36 -4.54
CA GLY A 156 15.41 20.38 -4.59
C GLY A 156 15.96 21.76 -4.96
N ASP A 157 15.07 22.66 -5.41
CA ASP A 157 15.41 24.02 -5.85
C ASP A 157 14.97 25.12 -4.87
N ASP A 158 14.23 24.78 -3.81
CA ASP A 158 13.72 25.72 -2.82
C ASP A 158 13.76 25.11 -1.40
N ASN A 159 14.96 25.08 -0.83
CA ASN A 159 15.18 24.52 0.52
C ASN A 159 14.53 25.36 1.64
N GLU A 160 14.30 26.66 1.45
CA GLU A 160 13.60 27.48 2.46
C GLU A 160 12.11 27.13 2.51
N ARG A 161 11.49 26.86 1.35
CA ARG A 161 10.11 26.37 1.30
C ARG A 161 9.99 24.98 1.92
N ALA A 162 10.90 24.07 1.59
CA ALA A 162 10.93 22.74 2.20
C ALA A 162 11.09 22.81 3.73
N TYR A 163 12.01 23.64 4.22
CA TYR A 163 12.17 23.90 5.66
C TYR A 163 10.85 24.35 6.30
N THR A 164 10.15 25.29 5.66
CA THR A 164 8.86 25.80 6.16
C THR A 164 7.80 24.69 6.23
N ILE A 165 7.73 23.82 5.22
CA ILE A 165 6.78 22.70 5.17
C ILE A 165 7.11 21.68 6.27
N TYR A 166 8.37 21.25 6.39
CA TYR A 166 8.81 20.33 7.44
C TYR A 166 8.52 20.89 8.83
N LYS A 167 8.86 22.17 9.07
CA LYS A 167 8.65 22.81 10.36
C LYS A 167 7.17 22.84 10.73
N ARG A 168 6.32 23.23 9.77
CA ARG A 168 4.86 23.23 9.94
C ARG A 168 4.34 21.81 10.21
N GLY A 169 4.80 20.82 9.46
CA GLY A 169 4.38 19.43 9.63
C GLY A 169 4.74 18.87 11.01
N ILE A 170 5.98 19.09 11.46
CA ILE A 170 6.43 18.71 12.80
C ILE A 170 5.53 19.36 13.87
N ASP A 171 5.32 20.67 13.79
CA ASP A 171 4.51 21.40 14.77
C ASP A 171 3.05 20.90 14.77
N THR A 172 2.49 20.57 13.59
CA THR A 172 1.15 19.99 13.45
C THR A 172 1.06 18.60 14.06
N VAL A 173 1.96 17.68 13.68
CA VAL A 173 1.96 16.30 14.21
C VAL A 173 2.06 16.31 15.73
N LEU A 174 2.99 17.09 16.29
CA LEU A 174 3.14 17.22 17.74
C LEU A 174 1.88 17.78 18.42
N ALA A 175 1.20 18.74 17.80
CA ALA A 175 -0.04 19.32 18.32
C ALA A 175 -1.21 18.33 18.27
N GLU A 176 -1.31 17.48 17.24
CA GLU A 176 -2.32 16.42 17.17
C GLU A 176 -2.05 15.32 18.20
N CYS A 177 -0.79 14.87 18.34
CA CYS A 177 -0.40 13.91 19.37
C CYS A 177 -0.72 14.41 20.79
N ALA A 178 -0.50 15.70 21.07
CA ALA A 178 -0.80 16.29 22.38
C ALA A 178 -2.31 16.23 22.75
N LYS A 179 -3.21 16.08 21.77
CA LYS A 179 -4.65 15.92 22.01
C LYS A 179 -5.04 14.51 22.43
N GLN A 180 -4.14 13.53 22.27
CA GLN A 180 -4.39 12.11 22.47
C GLN A 180 -3.43 11.49 23.53
N PRO A 181 -3.40 12.00 24.77
CA PRO A 181 -2.41 11.61 25.78
C PRO A 181 -2.51 10.14 26.23
N GLU A 182 -3.65 9.49 26.01
CA GLU A 182 -3.90 8.08 26.33
C GLU A 182 -3.34 7.09 25.29
N LEU A 183 -3.01 7.55 24.09
CA LEU A 183 -2.31 6.76 23.09
C LEU A 183 -0.82 6.82 23.44
N ASP A 184 -0.37 5.84 24.22
CA ASP A 184 1.03 5.66 24.63
C ASP A 184 1.98 5.89 23.44
N LEU A 185 3.19 6.38 23.71
CA LEU A 185 4.22 6.87 22.76
C LEU A 185 4.66 5.83 21.68
N LEU A 186 3.97 4.71 21.55
CA LEU A 186 3.84 3.91 20.33
C LEU A 186 3.21 4.68 19.14
N HIS A 187 2.63 5.87 19.35
CA HIS A 187 2.00 6.70 18.30
C HIS A 187 2.94 7.65 17.53
N TYR A 188 4.23 7.73 17.87
CA TYR A 188 5.19 8.54 17.11
C TYR A 188 5.66 7.76 15.88
N ARG A 189 4.72 7.44 14.99
CA ARG A 189 4.97 6.78 13.71
C ARG A 189 5.92 7.66 12.92
N ASP A 190 7.19 7.31 12.98
CA ASP A 190 8.22 7.80 12.07
C ASP A 190 8.45 9.32 12.11
N ILE A 191 8.09 10.06 13.18
CA ILE A 191 8.34 11.52 13.25
C ILE A 191 9.84 11.86 13.16
N ASP A 192 10.70 10.92 13.55
CA ASP A 192 12.14 10.96 13.34
C ASP A 192 12.50 11.10 11.86
N LEU A 193 11.68 10.62 10.92
CA LEU A 193 11.81 10.92 9.49
C LEU A 193 11.78 12.42 9.22
N LEU A 194 10.80 13.15 9.78
CA LEU A 194 10.73 14.60 9.58
C LEU A 194 11.91 15.32 10.23
N TYR A 195 12.36 14.84 11.40
CA TYR A 195 13.53 15.40 12.07
C TYR A 195 14.83 15.19 11.29
N ASP A 196 15.04 14.00 10.72
CA ASP A 196 16.22 13.70 9.92
C ASP A 196 16.23 14.54 8.63
N GLU A 197 15.09 14.65 7.96
CA GLU A 197 15.00 15.37 6.70
C GLU A 197 15.06 16.89 6.86
N ILE A 198 14.42 17.46 7.89
CA ILE A 198 14.57 18.88 8.19
C ILE A 198 16.01 19.20 8.61
N ALA A 199 16.71 18.29 9.30
CA ALA A 199 18.13 18.47 9.62
C ALA A 199 19.01 18.51 8.36
N GLU A 200 18.73 17.67 7.37
CA GLU A 200 19.39 17.73 6.07
C GLU A 200 19.15 19.07 5.37
N VAL A 201 17.91 19.54 5.34
CA VAL A 201 17.56 20.86 4.78
C VAL A 201 18.27 21.99 5.54
N CYS A 202 18.27 21.96 6.87
CA CYS A 202 19.01 22.93 7.70
C CYS A 202 20.51 22.94 7.37
N THR A 203 21.10 21.77 7.17
CA THR A 203 22.51 21.64 6.78
C THR A 203 22.77 22.29 5.43
N ILE A 204 21.90 22.06 4.44
CA ILE A 204 21.99 22.68 3.11
C ILE A 204 21.86 24.21 3.20
N LEU A 205 20.99 24.71 4.08
CA LEU A 205 20.80 26.14 4.35
C LEU A 205 21.91 26.77 5.22
N GLY A 206 22.89 25.99 5.68
CA GLY A 206 23.95 26.47 6.57
C GLY A 206 23.51 26.72 8.03
N LYS A 207 22.33 26.25 8.43
CA LYS A 207 21.77 26.31 9.78
C LYS A 207 22.28 25.13 10.63
N THR A 208 23.59 25.04 10.83
CA THR A 208 24.23 23.84 11.41
C THR A 208 23.81 23.57 12.86
N GLU A 209 23.69 24.61 13.69
CA GLU A 209 23.25 24.45 15.08
C GLU A 209 21.82 23.89 15.14
N GLU A 210 20.93 24.39 14.29
CA GLU A 210 19.56 23.92 14.21
C GLU A 210 19.47 22.49 13.65
N ALA A 211 20.32 22.14 12.67
CA ALA A 211 20.41 20.76 12.18
C ALA A 211 20.80 19.79 13.31
N ASP A 212 21.77 20.16 14.15
CA ASP A 212 22.18 19.33 15.29
C ASP A 212 21.05 19.16 16.31
N GLU A 213 20.25 20.20 16.56
CA GLU A 213 19.06 20.11 17.43
C GLU A 213 18.02 19.14 16.89
N TRP A 214 17.75 19.15 15.58
CA TRP A 214 16.81 18.22 14.96
C TRP A 214 17.31 16.77 15.01
N LEU A 215 18.60 16.53 14.74
CA LEU A 215 19.21 15.20 14.87
C LEU A 215 19.17 14.68 16.31
N GLU A 216 19.34 15.54 17.31
CA GLU A 216 19.21 15.11 18.70
C GLU A 216 17.78 14.70 19.06
N LYS A 217 16.77 15.40 18.53
CA LYS A 217 15.36 15.00 18.67
C LYS A 217 15.09 13.65 17.99
N SER A 218 15.59 13.43 16.78
CA SER A 218 15.53 12.15 16.08
C SER A 218 16.11 11.02 16.95
N ARG A 219 17.35 11.17 17.43
CA ARG A 219 18.00 10.19 18.33
C ARG A 219 17.23 9.97 19.63
N ALA A 220 16.58 10.99 20.18
CA ALA A 220 15.77 10.83 21.38
C ALA A 220 14.55 9.92 21.12
N VAL A 221 13.91 10.06 19.95
CA VAL A 221 12.82 9.17 19.52
C VAL A 221 13.32 7.74 19.36
N SER A 222 14.43 7.52 18.62
CA SER A 222 14.98 6.18 18.40
C SER A 222 15.41 5.50 19.69
N ARG A 223 16.11 6.20 20.60
CA ARG A 223 16.47 5.68 21.93
C ARG A 223 15.25 5.28 22.75
N SER A 224 14.21 6.11 22.74
CA SER A 224 12.97 5.79 23.44
C SER A 224 12.29 4.54 22.87
N ALA A 225 12.38 4.32 21.55
CA ALA A 225 11.87 3.10 20.92
C ALA A 225 12.69 1.86 21.31
N GLU A 226 14.02 1.95 21.35
CA GLU A 226 14.93 0.87 21.79
C GLU A 226 14.74 0.51 23.27
N ASP A 227 14.63 1.51 24.15
CA ASP A 227 14.37 1.31 25.59
C ASP A 227 13.01 0.65 25.83
N ARG A 228 11.99 0.96 25.01
CA ARG A 228 10.70 0.27 25.04
C ARG A 228 10.81 -1.18 24.56
N TYR A 229 11.55 -1.44 23.49
CA TYR A 229 11.76 -2.81 23.01
C TYR A 229 12.49 -3.66 24.06
N THR A 230 13.53 -3.11 24.71
CA THR A 230 14.27 -3.81 25.76
C THR A 230 13.47 -4.00 27.05
N THR A 231 12.64 -3.04 27.46
CA THR A 231 11.72 -3.23 28.61
C THR A 231 10.58 -4.21 28.33
N VAL A 232 10.15 -4.36 27.08
CA VAL A 232 9.16 -5.38 26.65
C VAL A 232 9.82 -6.77 26.48
N THR A 233 11.16 -6.89 26.49
CA THR A 233 11.84 -8.21 26.52
C THR A 233 11.77 -8.94 27.86
N GLU A 234 11.30 -8.31 28.94
CA GLU A 234 10.55 -9.08 29.94
C GLU A 234 9.21 -9.41 29.33
N ALA A 235 9.22 -10.47 28.50
CA ALA A 235 8.05 -10.97 27.83
C ALA A 235 6.92 -11.07 28.85
N PRO A 236 5.78 -10.38 28.66
CA PRO A 236 4.57 -10.90 29.23
C PRO A 236 4.46 -12.35 28.76
N ASP A 237 4.07 -13.27 29.64
CA ASP A 237 3.80 -14.66 29.28
C ASP A 237 2.64 -14.71 28.28
N PHE A 238 2.96 -14.37 27.04
CA PHE A 238 2.25 -14.72 25.83
C PHE A 238 2.95 -15.95 25.28
N SER A 239 3.00 -17.01 26.08
CA SER A 239 2.80 -18.32 25.50
C SER A 239 1.41 -18.30 24.83
N CYS A 240 1.36 -17.83 23.58
CA CYS A 240 0.61 -18.59 22.60
C CYS A 240 1.33 -19.94 22.53
N GLU A 241 1.05 -20.83 23.50
CA GLU A 241 1.06 -22.24 23.17
C GLU A 241 0.25 -22.33 21.88
N PRO A 242 0.84 -22.74 20.73
CA PRO A 242 0.02 -23.13 19.59
C PRO A 242 -1.01 -24.08 20.20
N PRO A 243 -2.33 -23.91 19.96
CA PRO A 243 -3.36 -24.69 20.64
C PRO A 243 -2.88 -26.11 20.58
N LYS A 244 -2.51 -26.70 21.75
CA LYS A 244 -1.70 -27.92 21.82
C LYS A 244 -2.23 -28.79 20.72
N GLN A 245 -1.44 -28.97 19.65
CA GLN A 245 -1.94 -29.70 18.50
C GLN A 245 -2.36 -31.00 19.13
N GLN A 246 -3.67 -31.23 19.25
CA GLN A 246 -4.15 -32.52 19.68
C GLN A 246 -3.46 -33.41 18.67
N PRO A 247 -2.59 -34.33 19.12
CA PRO A 247 -1.86 -35.16 18.18
C PRO A 247 -2.91 -35.64 17.23
N ILE A 248 -2.79 -35.29 15.94
CA ILE A 248 -3.71 -35.79 14.94
C ILE A 248 -3.55 -37.28 15.11
N VAL A 249 -4.52 -37.90 15.79
CA VAL A 249 -4.54 -39.32 15.98
C VAL A 249 -4.78 -39.78 14.57
N ALA A 250 -3.69 -40.09 13.87
CA ALA A 250 -3.76 -40.69 12.57
C ALA A 250 -4.75 -41.84 12.76
N PRO A 251 -5.87 -41.87 12.01
CA PRO A 251 -6.79 -42.99 12.13
C PRO A 251 -5.93 -44.25 12.04
N PRO A 252 -6.09 -45.21 12.97
CA PRO A 252 -5.16 -46.31 13.12
C PRO A 252 -4.87 -46.89 11.74
N LYS A 253 -3.59 -46.95 11.35
CA LYS A 253 -3.17 -47.44 10.04
C LYS A 253 -3.78 -48.83 9.86
N VAL A 254 -4.85 -48.91 9.07
CA VAL A 254 -5.56 -50.18 8.89
C VAL A 254 -4.66 -51.05 8.02
N GLY A 255 -4.22 -52.18 8.56
CA GLY A 255 -3.36 -53.11 7.84
C GLY A 255 -4.09 -53.66 6.63
N ARG A 256 -3.37 -53.94 5.53
CA ARG A 256 -3.95 -54.52 4.29
C ARG A 256 -4.84 -55.74 4.56
N ASN A 257 -4.59 -56.51 5.61
CA ASN A 257 -5.33 -57.73 5.94
C ASN A 257 -6.40 -57.55 7.03
N ASP A 258 -6.55 -56.36 7.62
CA ASP A 258 -7.48 -56.09 8.72
C ASP A 258 -8.92 -55.90 8.22
N PRO A 259 -9.94 -56.04 9.08
CA PRO A 259 -11.33 -55.76 8.73
C PRO A 259 -11.50 -54.32 8.20
N CYS A 260 -12.23 -54.17 7.09
CA CYS A 260 -12.39 -52.89 6.42
C CYS A 260 -13.31 -51.95 7.23
N PRO A 261 -12.91 -50.70 7.51
CA PRO A 261 -13.63 -49.80 8.41
C PRO A 261 -14.98 -49.31 7.84
N CYS A 262 -15.28 -49.55 6.56
CA CYS A 262 -16.58 -49.24 5.95
C CYS A 262 -17.73 -50.17 6.40
N GLY A 263 -17.47 -51.14 7.29
CA GLY A 263 -18.50 -52.05 7.83
C GLY A 263 -18.86 -53.24 6.93
N SER A 264 -18.13 -53.48 5.84
CA SER A 264 -18.45 -54.54 4.86
C SER A 264 -18.13 -55.98 5.30
N GLY A 265 -17.45 -56.15 6.45
CA GLY A 265 -16.98 -57.45 6.96
C GLY A 265 -15.81 -58.07 6.18
N LYS A 266 -15.30 -57.43 5.13
CA LYS A 266 -14.19 -57.93 4.29
C LYS A 266 -12.84 -57.35 4.74
N LYS A 267 -11.73 -58.01 4.39
CA LYS A 267 -10.37 -57.47 4.60
C LYS A 267 -10.13 -56.20 3.77
N TYR A 268 -9.41 -55.22 4.31
CA TYR A 268 -9.21 -53.88 3.72
C TYR A 268 -8.68 -53.93 2.29
N LYS A 269 -7.67 -54.79 2.00
CA LYS A 269 -7.11 -54.97 0.65
C LYS A 269 -8.09 -55.49 -0.40
N LYS A 270 -9.20 -56.10 0.02
CA LYS A 270 -10.24 -56.66 -0.87
C LYS A 270 -11.50 -55.80 -0.90
N CYS A 271 -11.48 -54.61 -0.28
CA CYS A 271 -12.63 -53.73 -0.19
C CYS A 271 -12.29 -52.31 -0.63
N CYS A 272 -11.92 -51.41 0.29
CA CYS A 272 -11.71 -49.99 -0.03
C CYS A 272 -10.32 -49.69 -0.62
N LEU A 273 -9.32 -50.57 -0.47
CA LEU A 273 -7.97 -50.28 -0.97
C LEU A 273 -7.86 -50.26 -2.49
N ASN A 274 -8.69 -51.04 -3.20
CA ASN A 274 -8.64 -51.13 -4.67
C ASN A 274 -9.80 -50.35 -5.34
N LYS A 275 -10.42 -49.40 -4.63
CA LYS A 275 -11.53 -48.57 -5.16
C LYS A 275 -11.12 -47.13 -5.48
N ALA A 276 -9.81 -46.86 -5.56
CA ALA A 276 -9.31 -45.59 -6.09
C ALA A 276 -9.06 -45.75 -7.60
N ASP A 277 -10.14 -45.64 -8.37
CA ASP A 277 -10.15 -45.17 -9.75
C ASP A 277 -11.03 -43.90 -9.79
#